data_AF-K9JAH9-F1
#
_entry.id   AF-K9JAH9-F1
#
_cell.length_a   1.000
_cell.length_b   1.000
_cell.length_c   1.000
_cell.angle_alpha   90.00
_cell.angle_beta   90.00
_cell.angle_gamma   90.00
#
_symmetry.space_group_name_H-M   'P 1'
#
loop_
_entity.id
_entity.type
_entity.pdbx_description
1 polymer ?
#
loop_
_entity_poly.entity_id
_entity_poly.type
_entity_poly.pdbx_seq_one_letter_code
_entity_poly.pdbx_strand_id
1 'polypeptide(L)' 'MKEQKLIHEGVIIESLPNGMFRIRLDNEDLILGYVSGRIQRSFIRILPGDRVKIEVSRYDSTKGRIIYRLHNKNSND' A
#
# COMPACT_ATOMS: atom_id res chain seq x y z
N MET A 1 24.36 -0.38 -6.33
CA MET A 1 23.78 -1.44 -5.48
C MET A 1 22.27 -1.45 -5.71
N LYS A 2 21.66 -2.56 -6.13
CA LYS A 2 20.21 -2.64 -6.27
C LYS A 2 19.62 -2.74 -4.87
N GLU A 3 18.97 -1.68 -4.40
CA GLU A 3 18.15 -1.74 -3.17
C GLU A 3 17.21 -2.94 -3.28
N GLN A 4 17.40 -3.92 -2.39
CA GLN A 4 16.45 -4.99 -2.21
C GLN A 4 15.21 -4.40 -1.54
N LYS A 5 14.25 -4.02 -2.38
CA LYS A 5 12.94 -3.54 -2.01
C LYS A 5 12.19 -4.64 -1.26
N LEU A 6 11.85 -4.38 0.00
CA LEU A 6 11.07 -5.32 0.81
C LEU A 6 9.59 -5.09 0.52
N ILE A 7 8.92 -6.11 -0.01
CA ILE A 7 7.49 -6.06 -0.29
C ILE A 7 6.75 -6.70 0.89
N HIS A 8 5.80 -5.95 1.43
CA HIS A 8 4.90 -6.41 2.48
C HIS A 8 3.44 -6.26 2.04
N GLU A 9 2.57 -7.02 2.70
CA GLU A 9 1.13 -6.95 2.54
C GLU A 9 0.51 -6.27 3.75
N GLY A 10 -0.58 -5.56 3.52
CA GLY A 10 -1.28 -4.84 4.58
C GLY A 10 -2.66 -4.37 4.16
N VAL A 11 -3.41 -3.89 5.16
CA VAL A 11 -4.78 -3.40 5.03
C VAL A 11 -4.81 -1.91 5.33
N ILE A 12 -5.44 -1.15 4.44
CA ILE A 12 -5.60 0.28 4.65
C ILE A 12 -6.62 0.52 5.73
N ILE A 13 -6.25 1.31 6.73
CA ILE A 13 -7.14 1.63 7.85
C ILE A 13 -7.83 2.95 7.61
N GLU A 14 -7.07 3.97 7.16
CA GLU A 14 -7.56 5.33 7.01
C GLU A 14 -6.88 6.04 5.84
N SER A 15 -7.60 6.94 5.19
CA SER A 15 -7.07 7.88 4.21
C SER A 15 -6.79 9.24 4.86
N LEU A 16 -5.60 9.78 4.68
CA LEU A 16 -5.20 11.08 5.20
C LEU A 16 -5.39 12.18 4.14
N PRO A 17 -5.68 13.43 4.54
CA PRO A 17 -6.01 14.53 3.63
C PRO A 17 -4.83 14.97 2.73
N ASN A 18 -3.60 14.58 3.06
CA ASN A 18 -2.41 14.84 2.26
C ASN A 18 -2.17 13.81 1.14
N GLY A 19 -3.16 12.94 0.86
CA GLY A 19 -3.02 11.86 -0.13
C GLY A 19 -2.13 10.71 0.34
N MET A 20 -1.81 10.64 1.65
CA MET A 20 -1.23 9.46 2.27
C MET A 20 -2.33 8.55 2.82
N PHE A 21 -1.97 7.29 3.07
CA PHE A 21 -2.85 6.28 3.63
C PHE A 21 -2.16 5.67 4.85
N ARG A 22 -2.92 5.42 5.91
CA ARG A 22 -2.47 4.59 7.03
C ARG A 22 -2.72 3.14 6.68
N ILE A 23 -1.67 2.33 6.73
CA ILE A 23 -1.75 0.90 6.46
C ILE A 23 -1.31 0.12 7.68
N ARG A 24 -2.11 -0.86 8.07
CA ARG A 24 -1.71 -1.93 8.97
C ARG A 24 -1.01 -3.00 8.17
N LEU A 25 0.25 -3.26 8.46
CA LEU A 25 0.94 -4.45 7.97
C LEU A 25 0.41 -5.69 8.71
N ASP A 26 0.56 -6.85 8.10
CA ASP A 26 0.20 -8.12 8.77
C ASP A 26 1.04 -8.39 10.04
N ASN A 27 2.19 -7.73 10.16
CA ASN A 27 3.04 -7.71 11.36
C ASN A 27 2.51 -6.79 12.49
N GLU A 28 1.28 -6.28 12.35
CA GLU A 28 0.63 -5.28 13.22
C GLU A 28 1.23 -3.86 13.21
N ASP A 29 2.35 -3.65 12.54
CA ASP A 29 2.95 -2.33 12.37
C ASP A 29 2.06 -1.38 11.56
N LEU A 30 2.00 -0.12 12.00
CA LEU A 30 1.29 0.96 11.33
C LEU A 30 2.29 1.82 10.54
N ILE A 31 2.09 1.89 9.23
CA ILE A 31 2.95 2.66 8.34
C ILE A 31 2.17 3.66 7.50
N LEU A 32 2.87 4.69 7.03
CA LEU A 32 2.33 5.68 6.11
C LEU A 32 2.68 5.30 4.67
N GLY A 33 1.67 5.03 3.86
CA GLY A 33 1.82 4.70 2.46
C GLY A 33 1.42 5.84 1.55
N TYR A 34 2.20 6.09 0.50
CA TYR A 34 1.79 6.93 -0.61
C TYR A 34 1.57 6.09 -1.87
N VAL A 35 0.67 6.55 -2.73
CA VAL A 35 0.39 5.87 -4.00
C VAL A 35 1.57 6.03 -4.96
N SER A 36 1.97 4.94 -5.60
CA SER A 36 2.92 5.02 -6.69
C SER A 36 2.30 5.76 -7.89
N GLY A 37 3.10 6.49 -8.66
CA GLY A 37 2.61 7.15 -9.89
C GLY A 37 2.03 6.19 -10.94
N ARG A 38 2.26 4.87 -10.81
CA ARG A 38 1.60 3.84 -11.63
C ARG A 38 0.13 3.65 -11.22
N ILE A 39 -0.14 3.59 -9.91
CA ILE A 39 -1.50 3.54 -9.34
C ILE A 39 -2.29 4.78 -9.77
N GLN A 40 -1.66 5.96 -9.68
CA GLN A 40 -2.29 7.24 -10.05
C GLN A 40 -2.64 7.29 -11.54
N ARG A 41 -1.72 6.85 -12.42
CA ARG A 41 -1.99 6.73 -13.87
C ARG A 41 -3.07 5.69 -14.21
N SER A 42 -3.19 4.65 -13.40
CA SER A 42 -4.19 3.59 -13.59
C SER A 42 -5.57 3.95 -13.02
N PHE A 43 -5.74 5.14 -12.45
CA PHE A 43 -6.99 5.60 -11.81
C PHE A 43 -7.54 4.62 -10.76
N ILE A 44 -6.67 3.83 -10.12
CA ILE A 44 -7.08 2.86 -9.11
C ILE A 44 -7.44 3.65 -7.85
N ARG A 45 -8.74 3.70 -7.52
CA ARG A 45 -9.22 4.23 -6.24
C ARG A 45 -8.90 3.23 -5.13
N ILE A 46 -8.28 3.77 -4.09
CA ILE A 46 -7.91 3.05 -2.89
C ILE A 46 -8.79 3.57 -1.76
N LEU A 47 -9.47 2.66 -1.07
CA LEU A 47 -10.37 2.96 0.01
C LEU A 47 -9.87 2.31 1.32
N PRO A 48 -10.28 2.85 2.48
CA PRO A 48 -10.14 2.15 3.76
C PRO A 48 -10.78 0.75 3.68
N GLY A 49 -10.07 -0.25 4.21
CA GLY A 49 -10.45 -1.66 4.15
C GLY A 49 -9.83 -2.45 2.99
N ASP A 50 -9.21 -1.77 2.01
CA ASP A 50 -8.57 -2.45 0.89
C ASP A 50 -7.25 -3.11 1.32
N ARG A 51 -7.03 -4.34 0.83
CA ARG A 51 -5.72 -5.00 0.89
C ARG A 51 -4.81 -4.47 -0.19
N VAL A 52 -3.59 -4.12 0.19
CA VAL A 52 -2.58 -3.54 -0.71
C VAL A 52 -1.21 -4.17 -0.49
N LYS A 53 -0.42 -4.17 -1.56
CA LYS A 53 1.01 -4.46 -1.52
C LYS A 53 1.80 -3.17 -1.39
N ILE A 54 2.71 -3.16 -0.44
CA ILE A 54 3.53 -2.01 -0.11
C ILE A 54 4.99 -2.39 -0.22
N GLU A 55 5.73 -1.54 -0.90
CA GLU A 55 7.17 -1.60 -0.96
C GLU A 55 7.75 -0.68 0.12
N VAL A 56 8.45 -1.26 1.09
CA VAL A 56 9.09 -0.54 2.19
C VAL A 56 10.59 -0.51 1.91
N SER A 57 11.22 0.65 2.11
CA SER A 57 12.68 0.74 1.98
C SER A 57 13.36 0.20 3.23
N ARG A 58 14.52 -0.45 3.09
CA ARG A 58 15.25 -1.03 4.24
C ARG A 58 15.66 -0.01 5.29
N TYR A 59 15.76 1.26 4.90
CA TYR A 59 16.23 2.33 5.75
C TYR A 59 15.13 2.97 6.58
N ASP A 60 13.87 2.82 6.15
CA ASP A 60 12.77 3.58 6.72
C ASP A 60 11.49 2.72 6.72
N SER A 61 11.32 1.93 7.79
CA SER A 61 10.18 1.03 7.95
C SER A 61 8.86 1.76 8.23
N THR A 62 8.89 3.08 8.45
CA THR A 62 7.72 3.90 8.80
C THR A 62 6.92 4.34 7.57
N LYS A 63 7.55 4.33 6.39
CA LYS A 63 6.98 4.82 5.14
C LYS A 63 7.08 3.77 4.05
N GLY A 64 5.99 3.65 3.29
CA GLY A 64 5.88 2.68 2.22
C GLY A 64 5.35 3.27 0.93
N ARG A 65 5.65 2.60 -0.18
CA ARG A 65 5.11 2.90 -1.49
C ARG A 65 4.08 1.85 -1.87
N ILE A 66 2.84 2.27 -2.09
CA ILE A 66 1.76 1.38 -2.53
C ILE A 66 1.97 1.05 -4.00
N ILE A 67 2.27 -0.22 -4.27
CA ILE A 67 2.56 -0.74 -5.61
C ILE A 67 1.33 -1.35 -6.27
N TYR A 68 0.46 -2.02 -5.50
CA TYR A 68 -0.70 -2.72 -6.05
C TYR A 68 -1.83 -2.84 -5.02
N ARG A 69 -3.08 -2.78 -5.49
CA ARG A 69 -4.27 -3.12 -4.70
C ARG A 69 -4.67 -4.56 -5.02
N LEU A 70 -4.74 -5.42 -4.01
CA LEU A 70 -5.20 -6.79 -4.17
C LEU A 70 -6.73 -6.77 -4.26
N HIS A 71 -7.26 -6.92 -5.48
CA HIS A 71 -8.67 -7.23 -5.65
C HIS A 71 -8.86 -8.72 -5.34
N ASN A 72 -9.67 -9.03 -4.33
CA ASN A 72 -10.26 -10.36 -4.27
C ASN A 72 -11.21 -10.46 -5.46
N LYS A 73 -10.76 -11.18 -6.49
CA LYS A 73 -11.61 -11.58 -7.61
C LYS A 73 -12.65 -12.56 -7.06
N ASN A 74 -13.69 -12.05 -6.42
CA ASN A 74 -14.98 -12.74 -6.43
C ASN A 74 -15.54 -12.51 -7.83
N SER A 75 -15.00 -13.31 -8.73
CA SER A 75 -15.55 -13.56 -10.05
C SER A 75 -16.81 -14.38 -9.78
N ASN A 76 -17.96 -13.72 -9.70
CA ASN A 76 -19.18 -14.34 -10.19
C ASN A 76 -19.51 -13.57 -11.47
N ASP A 77 -19.41 -14.32 -12.57
CA ASP A 77 -20.02 -14.15 -13.90
C ASP A 77 -20.80 -12.85 -14.17
#